data_AF-A0A1V5NI10-F1
#
_entry.id   AF-A0A1V5NI10-F1
#
_cell.length_a   1.000
_cell.length_b   1.000
_cell.length_c   1.000
_cell.angle_alpha   90.00
_cell.angle_beta   90.00
_cell.angle_gamma   90.00
#
_symmetry.space_group_name_H-M   'P 1'
#
loop_
_entity.id
_entity.type
_entity.pdbx_description
1 polymer ?
#
loop_
_entity_poly.entity_id
_entity_poly.type
_entity_poly.pdbx_seq_one_letter_code
_entity_poly.pdbx_strand_id
1 'polypeptide(L)'
;MGLFHWPWWSKVNNEAYNSNTKKVQAYETNKINLYDEDVYRRLSNRMVDPEKTPSQAKYFTDVNFREAFGRNEVTYRKVVPLYGWGDWRNVPNKLTRYLGNPTRAHDTSHAVEINGLTYIKGDVYIEGWMKGKGLLVVEGNVYVGGDILTMTDDDGSKSALGIIAIRDKERDTSTENPTTGKIVYKPHHDSDWSRLGVTHPFVNVSPRWEGCFHAAGGFELDTESKMQKMINLHVVGNLSTDYFDRRRMPNDIKVTYYNWQEILSQSSYDYMVDKTVRYGTKYNMAVMKDLIGWREVEATL
;
A
#
# COMPACT_ATOMS: atom_id res chain seq x y z
N MET A 1 -0.34 -14.20 41.37
CA MET A 1 -0.39 -14.16 39.89
C MET A 1 -1.79 -13.73 39.51
N GLY A 2 -1.96 -12.56 38.88
CA GLY A 2 -3.26 -11.90 38.71
C GLY A 2 -3.71 -11.83 37.25
N LEU A 3 -5.04 -11.76 37.06
CA LEU A 3 -5.81 -11.65 35.81
C LEU A 3 -5.50 -10.42 34.92
N PHE A 4 -4.42 -9.68 35.18
CA PHE A 4 -4.04 -8.44 34.50
C PHE A 4 -2.54 -8.43 34.12
N HIS A 5 -2.05 -9.48 33.48
CA HIS A 5 -0.72 -9.47 32.85
C HIS A 5 -0.88 -9.40 31.34
N TRP A 6 -0.82 -8.19 30.82
CA TRP A 6 -0.74 -7.88 29.40
C TRP A 6 0.74 -7.65 29.02
N PRO A 7 1.24 -8.21 27.91
CA PRO A 7 0.53 -9.06 26.96
C PRO A 7 0.37 -10.51 27.46
N TRP A 8 -0.76 -11.14 27.13
CA TRP A 8 -1.07 -12.55 27.44
C TRP A 8 -0.45 -13.53 26.43
N TRP A 9 0.31 -13.02 25.46
CA TRP A 9 1.09 -13.81 24.50
C TRP A 9 2.58 -13.76 24.84
N SER A 10 3.24 -14.92 24.80
CA SER A 10 4.70 -15.04 24.92
C SER A 10 5.34 -15.28 23.55
N LYS A 11 6.61 -14.91 23.41
CA LYS A 11 7.39 -15.18 22.19
C LYS A 11 7.69 -16.68 22.17
N VAL A 12 7.15 -17.42 21.20
CA VAL A 12 7.47 -18.85 21.05
C VAL A 12 8.90 -18.95 20.52
N ASN A 13 9.80 -19.52 21.30
CA ASN A 13 11.25 -19.50 21.04
C ASN A 13 11.71 -20.38 19.85
N ASN A 14 10.81 -21.05 19.15
CA ASN A 14 11.13 -22.08 18.15
C ASN A 14 10.53 -21.87 16.75
N GLU A 15 9.97 -20.70 16.45
CA GLU A 15 9.63 -20.39 15.06
C GLU A 15 10.93 -20.09 14.28
N ALA A 16 11.12 -20.77 13.15
CA ALA A 16 12.28 -20.59 12.26
C ALA A 16 12.23 -19.24 11.55
N TYR A 17 12.25 -18.14 12.30
CA TYR A 17 12.37 -16.80 11.78
C TYR A 17 13.81 -16.57 11.36
N ASN A 18 14.06 -16.53 10.05
CA ASN A 18 15.34 -16.05 9.56
C ASN A 18 15.57 -14.62 10.08
N SER A 19 16.80 -14.34 10.53
CA SER A 19 17.13 -13.03 11.10
C SER A 19 17.23 -11.91 10.06
N ASN A 20 17.03 -12.22 8.78
CA ASN A 20 17.21 -11.35 7.63
C ASN A 20 16.06 -11.55 6.63
N THR A 21 15.73 -10.50 5.87
CA THR A 21 14.89 -10.60 4.68
C THR A 21 15.56 -11.54 3.69
N LYS A 22 14.77 -12.35 2.99
CA LYS A 22 15.27 -13.27 1.97
C LYS A 22 14.38 -13.24 0.74
N LYS A 23 14.99 -13.51 -0.41
CA LYS A 23 14.28 -13.68 -1.67
C LYS A 23 13.34 -14.87 -1.57
N VAL A 24 12.10 -14.71 -1.99
CA VAL A 24 11.09 -15.77 -1.96
C VAL A 24 11.45 -16.82 -3.01
N GLN A 25 11.71 -18.05 -2.56
CA GLN A 25 12.18 -19.15 -3.42
C GLN A 25 11.04 -19.88 -4.16
N ALA A 26 9.78 -19.71 -3.72
CA ALA A 26 8.69 -20.64 -4.00
C ALA A 26 7.46 -20.00 -4.68
N TYR A 27 7.65 -19.01 -5.55
CA TYR A 27 6.63 -18.63 -6.52
C TYR A 27 7.23 -18.68 -7.92
N GLU A 28 6.51 -19.27 -8.87
CA GLU A 28 6.95 -19.29 -10.26
C GLU A 28 7.00 -17.83 -10.74
N THR A 29 8.21 -17.26 -10.83
CA THR A 29 8.44 -15.85 -11.15
C THR A 29 7.87 -15.48 -12.53
N ASN A 30 7.69 -16.49 -13.40
CA ASN A 30 7.03 -16.39 -14.69
C ASN A 30 5.52 -16.05 -14.62
N LYS A 31 4.89 -16.03 -13.43
CA LYS A 31 3.48 -15.69 -13.24
C LYS A 31 3.22 -14.21 -12.95
N ILE A 32 4.25 -13.45 -12.57
CA ILE A 32 4.16 -11.99 -12.40
C ILE A 32 4.85 -11.35 -13.60
N ASN A 33 4.08 -10.89 -14.59
CA ASN A 33 4.63 -10.25 -15.77
C ASN A 33 4.91 -8.77 -15.48
N LEU A 34 6.04 -8.50 -14.83
CA LEU A 34 6.54 -7.14 -14.65
C LEU A 34 7.47 -6.80 -15.80
N TYR A 35 7.32 -5.59 -16.33
CA TYR A 35 8.32 -5.06 -17.24
C TYR A 35 9.53 -4.55 -16.47
N ASP A 36 10.66 -4.42 -17.17
CA ASP A 36 11.78 -3.65 -16.67
C ASP A 36 11.38 -2.17 -16.47
N GLU A 37 12.03 -1.52 -15.50
CA GLU A 37 11.93 -0.10 -15.18
C GLU A 37 11.86 0.79 -16.45
N ASP A 38 12.80 0.61 -17.38
CA ASP A 38 12.89 1.37 -18.62
C ASP A 38 11.62 1.33 -19.47
N VAL A 39 10.89 0.20 -19.44
CA VAL A 39 9.63 0.04 -20.17
C VAL A 39 8.53 0.85 -19.49
N TYR A 40 8.36 0.72 -18.17
CA TYR A 40 7.39 1.51 -17.43
C TYR A 40 7.65 3.00 -17.58
N ARG A 41 8.91 3.41 -17.50
CA ARG A 41 9.32 4.81 -17.68
C ARG A 41 8.94 5.34 -19.07
N ARG A 42 9.19 4.56 -20.14
CA ARG A 42 8.84 4.95 -21.53
C ARG A 42 7.34 4.98 -21.81
N LEU A 43 6.57 4.09 -21.18
CA LEU A 43 5.12 4.00 -21.37
C LEU A 43 4.34 4.95 -20.45
N SER A 44 5.01 5.62 -19.52
CA SER A 44 4.35 6.50 -18.56
C SER A 44 3.70 7.71 -19.21
N ASN A 45 2.45 7.96 -18.84
CA ASN A 45 1.73 9.19 -19.17
C ASN A 45 2.25 10.37 -18.36
N ARG A 46 2.59 10.09 -17.10
CA ARG A 46 3.02 11.08 -16.11
C ARG A 46 4.32 10.57 -15.51
N MET A 47 5.38 11.37 -15.61
CA MET A 47 6.69 11.01 -15.12
C MET A 47 7.23 12.07 -14.15
N VAL A 48 7.65 11.63 -12.97
CA VAL A 48 8.43 12.41 -12.02
C VAL A 48 9.79 11.75 -11.87
N ASP A 49 10.80 12.37 -12.46
CA ASP A 49 12.19 11.92 -12.46
C ASP A 49 13.10 13.14 -12.23
N PRO A 50 13.46 13.43 -10.97
CA PRO A 50 14.26 14.60 -10.63
C PRO A 50 15.71 14.51 -11.15
N GLU A 51 16.20 13.32 -11.52
CA GLU A 51 17.55 13.18 -12.08
C GLU A 51 17.60 13.64 -13.53
N LYS A 52 16.56 13.33 -14.30
CA LYS A 52 16.42 13.84 -15.69
C LYS A 52 15.88 15.24 -15.74
N THR A 53 14.97 15.58 -14.83
CA THR A 53 14.32 16.89 -14.77
C THR A 53 14.46 17.47 -13.37
N PRO A 54 15.60 18.14 -13.04
CA PRO A 54 15.87 18.65 -11.70
C PRO A 54 14.78 19.55 -11.09
N SER A 55 14.02 20.26 -11.92
CA SER A 55 12.90 21.09 -11.47
C SER A 55 11.74 20.29 -10.84
N GLN A 56 11.66 18.99 -11.10
CA GLN A 56 10.68 18.07 -10.50
C GLN A 56 11.05 17.68 -9.06
N ALA A 57 12.28 17.96 -8.60
CA ALA A 57 12.67 17.75 -7.20
C ALA A 57 11.77 18.52 -6.22
N LYS A 58 11.10 19.59 -6.67
CA LYS A 58 10.12 20.36 -5.88
C LYS A 58 8.91 19.54 -5.40
N TYR A 59 8.62 18.40 -6.04
CA TYR A 59 7.51 17.53 -5.64
C TYR A 59 7.86 16.64 -4.44
N PHE A 60 9.14 16.55 -4.08
CA PHE A 60 9.60 15.77 -2.95
C PHE A 60 9.67 16.65 -1.71
N THR A 61 8.93 16.27 -0.67
CA THR A 61 8.84 17.03 0.58
C THR A 61 8.94 16.11 1.78
N ASP A 62 9.18 16.71 2.96
CA ASP A 62 9.08 16.00 4.22
C ASP A 62 7.63 16.08 4.73
N VAL A 63 7.01 14.93 4.92
CA VAL A 63 5.67 14.78 5.47
C VAL A 63 5.79 14.46 6.95
N ASN A 64 5.19 15.28 7.80
CA ASN A 64 5.24 15.12 9.25
C ASN A 64 3.82 15.03 9.82
N PHE A 65 3.56 13.97 10.56
CA PHE A 65 2.35 13.81 11.35
C PHE A 65 2.69 13.87 12.83
N ARG A 66 1.91 14.64 13.57
CA ARG A 66 2.08 14.79 15.02
C ARG A 66 0.77 14.40 15.70
N GLU A 67 0.84 13.43 16.60
CA GLU A 67 -0.30 13.10 17.44
C GLU A 67 -0.71 14.31 18.30
N ALA A 68 -2.00 14.37 18.65
CA ALA A 68 -2.45 15.21 19.74
C ALA A 68 -1.57 14.97 20.98
N PHE A 69 -1.14 16.05 21.65
CA PHE A 69 -0.25 16.03 22.81
C PHE A 69 1.24 15.67 22.55
N GLY A 70 1.67 15.59 21.28
CA GLY A 70 3.10 15.63 20.90
C GLY A 70 3.92 14.39 21.29
N ARG A 71 3.27 13.26 21.56
CA ARG A 71 3.93 12.04 22.04
C ARG A 71 4.47 11.15 20.93
N ASN A 72 3.88 11.20 19.74
CA ASN A 72 4.32 10.43 18.58
C ASN A 72 4.40 11.33 17.35
N GLU A 73 5.59 11.40 16.74
CA GLU A 73 5.85 12.09 15.47
C GLU A 73 6.29 11.07 14.43
N VAL A 74 5.59 11.02 13.30
CA VAL A 74 5.96 10.17 12.18
C VAL A 74 6.36 11.05 11.01
N THR A 75 7.59 10.89 10.56
CA THR A 75 8.14 11.61 9.41
C THR A 75 8.39 10.65 8.25
N TYR A 76 7.96 11.07 7.06
CA TYR A 76 8.36 10.52 5.78
C TYR A 76 9.22 11.56 5.08
N ARG A 77 10.48 11.22 4.80
CA ARG A 77 11.46 12.19 4.30
C ARG A 77 11.57 12.12 2.80
N LYS A 78 11.61 13.27 2.14
CA LYS A 78 11.83 13.40 0.69
C LYS A 78 10.97 12.44 -0.13
N VAL A 79 9.67 12.47 0.13
CA VAL A 79 8.68 11.66 -0.58
C VAL A 79 7.84 12.53 -1.50
N VAL A 80 7.29 11.97 -2.58
CA VAL A 80 6.14 12.58 -3.27
C VAL A 80 4.89 12.29 -2.43
N PRO A 81 4.21 13.31 -1.88
CA PRO A 81 3.03 13.09 -1.07
C PRO A 81 1.78 12.92 -1.94
N LEU A 82 1.10 11.79 -1.80
CA LEU A 82 -0.19 11.50 -2.43
C LEU A 82 -1.26 11.37 -1.33
N TYR A 83 -1.90 12.49 -0.98
CA TYR A 83 -2.97 12.54 0.02
C TYR A 83 -4.34 12.46 -0.64
N GLY A 84 -5.10 11.41 -0.33
CA GLY A 84 -6.47 11.23 -0.79
C GLY A 84 -7.54 11.72 0.19
N TRP A 85 -7.17 12.16 1.39
CA TRP A 85 -8.14 12.72 2.33
C TRP A 85 -8.41 14.19 2.06
N GLY A 86 -9.66 14.62 2.23
CA GLY A 86 -10.05 16.01 2.06
C GLY A 86 -9.86 16.88 3.31
N ASP A 87 -10.71 17.89 3.44
CA ASP A 87 -10.77 18.76 4.61
C ASP A 87 -12.02 18.44 5.44
N TRP A 88 -11.81 18.02 6.69
CA TRP A 88 -12.89 17.74 7.63
C TRP A 88 -13.84 18.93 7.83
N ARG A 89 -13.36 20.17 7.59
CA ARG A 89 -14.18 21.40 7.67
C ARG A 89 -15.29 21.45 6.62
N ASN A 90 -15.13 20.74 5.51
CA ASN A 90 -16.12 20.66 4.44
C ASN A 90 -17.22 19.64 4.73
N VAL A 91 -17.04 18.82 5.77
CA VAL A 91 -17.96 17.74 6.12
C VAL A 91 -19.05 18.28 7.04
N PRO A 92 -20.34 18.23 6.65
CA PRO A 92 -21.43 18.63 7.54
C PRO A 92 -21.40 17.82 8.83
N ASN A 93 -21.54 18.49 9.98
CA ASN A 93 -21.58 17.87 11.31
C ASN A 93 -22.91 17.12 11.58
N LYS A 94 -23.30 16.22 10.65
CA LYS A 94 -24.51 15.39 10.72
C LYS A 94 -24.25 14.02 11.36
N LEU A 95 -22.98 13.67 11.60
CA LEU A 95 -22.61 12.50 12.40
C LEU A 95 -23.06 12.75 13.84
N THR A 96 -24.09 12.02 14.26
CA THR A 96 -24.78 12.16 15.54
C THR A 96 -23.83 12.25 16.74
N ARG A 97 -24.29 12.88 17.83
CA ARG A 97 -23.70 13.03 19.18
C ARG A 97 -22.95 11.81 19.77
N TYR A 98 -22.99 10.65 19.11
CA TYR A 98 -22.46 9.36 19.53
C TYR A 98 -21.28 8.83 18.69
N LEU A 99 -20.96 9.43 17.53
CA LEU A 99 -19.94 8.89 16.59
C LEU A 99 -18.67 9.75 16.43
N GLY A 100 -18.55 10.86 17.18
CA GLY A 100 -17.37 11.73 17.16
C GLY A 100 -17.38 12.78 16.05
N ASN A 101 -16.39 13.66 16.07
CA ASN A 101 -16.22 14.73 15.08
C ASN A 101 -15.83 14.15 13.70
N PRO A 102 -16.23 14.80 12.59
CA PRO A 102 -15.80 14.39 11.26
C PRO A 102 -14.27 14.48 11.14
N THR A 103 -13.70 13.53 10.41
CA THR A 103 -12.28 13.49 10.05
C THR A 103 -12.09 13.80 8.58
N ARG A 104 -10.84 14.01 8.14
CA ARG A 104 -10.50 14.27 6.73
C ARG A 104 -10.92 13.11 5.81
N ALA A 105 -11.00 11.89 6.35
CA ALA A 105 -11.47 10.72 5.62
C ALA A 105 -12.94 10.81 5.18
N HIS A 106 -13.74 11.69 5.79
CA HIS A 106 -15.15 11.90 5.42
C HIS A 106 -15.34 12.90 4.28
N ASP A 107 -14.29 13.62 3.87
CA ASP A 107 -14.30 14.46 2.68
C ASP A 107 -13.62 13.72 1.51
N THR A 108 -14.43 13.34 0.52
CA THR A 108 -13.99 12.59 -0.67
C THR A 108 -13.53 13.48 -1.82
N SER A 109 -13.59 14.81 -1.68
CA SER A 109 -13.31 15.76 -2.76
C SER A 109 -11.84 15.79 -3.22
N HIS A 110 -10.92 15.26 -2.42
CA HIS A 110 -9.47 15.29 -2.66
C HIS A 110 -8.88 13.93 -3.05
N ALA A 111 -9.70 12.99 -3.55
CA ALA A 111 -9.21 11.69 -3.95
C ALA A 111 -8.04 11.80 -4.94
N VAL A 112 -6.97 11.01 -4.72
CA VAL A 112 -5.83 10.97 -5.62
C VAL A 112 -6.25 10.28 -6.92
N GLU A 113 -6.04 10.96 -8.04
CA GLU A 113 -6.39 10.45 -9.35
C GLU A 113 -5.21 9.72 -10.01
N ILE A 114 -5.35 8.41 -10.18
CA ILE A 114 -4.37 7.56 -10.86
C ILE A 114 -5.01 7.01 -12.13
N ASN A 115 -4.72 7.68 -13.25
CA ASN A 115 -5.20 7.33 -14.58
C ASN A 115 -4.02 7.01 -15.51
N GLY A 116 -4.13 5.92 -16.26
CA GLY A 116 -3.06 5.43 -17.13
C GLY A 116 -1.86 4.93 -16.32
N LEU A 117 -0.64 5.27 -16.74
CA LEU A 117 0.60 4.88 -16.07
C LEU A 117 1.33 6.12 -15.53
N THR A 118 1.51 6.18 -14.21
CA THR A 118 2.33 7.20 -13.54
C THR A 118 3.63 6.57 -13.04
N TYR A 119 4.77 7.13 -13.44
CA TYR A 119 6.10 6.70 -13.05
C TYR A 119 6.77 7.74 -12.13
N ILE A 120 7.29 7.31 -10.99
CA ILE A 120 8.01 8.18 -10.05
C ILE A 120 9.35 7.54 -9.71
N LYS A 121 10.46 8.22 -10.02
CA LYS A 121 11.80 7.89 -9.52
C LYS A 121 12.03 8.60 -8.19
N GLY A 122 12.12 7.82 -7.11
CA GLY A 122 12.16 8.30 -5.74
C GLY A 122 11.08 7.66 -4.87
N ASP A 123 10.96 8.13 -3.63
CA ASP A 123 10.03 7.55 -2.67
C ASP A 123 8.67 8.25 -2.73
N VAL A 124 7.61 7.52 -2.42
CA VAL A 124 6.22 8.01 -2.42
C VAL A 124 5.61 7.79 -1.05
N TYR A 125 4.86 8.76 -0.56
CA TYR A 125 3.92 8.58 0.53
C TYR A 125 2.50 8.54 -0.03
N ILE A 126 1.69 7.60 0.41
CA ILE A 126 0.31 7.47 -0.06
C ILE A 126 -0.64 7.06 1.07
N GLU A 127 -1.79 7.73 1.14
CA GLU A 127 -2.97 7.25 1.86
C GLU A 127 -4.22 7.96 1.38
N GLY A 128 -5.37 7.38 1.69
CA GLY A 128 -6.67 8.02 1.51
C GLY A 128 -7.47 7.50 0.35
N TRP A 129 -8.38 8.35 -0.13
CA TRP A 129 -9.22 8.04 -1.27
C TRP A 129 -8.44 8.07 -2.58
N MET A 130 -8.71 7.09 -3.42
CA MET A 130 -8.11 6.88 -4.73
C MET A 130 -9.22 6.79 -5.78
N LYS A 131 -9.04 7.44 -6.92
CA LYS A 131 -9.93 7.30 -8.07
C LYS A 131 -9.17 7.14 -9.39
N GLY A 132 -9.88 6.63 -10.39
CA GLY A 132 -9.35 6.39 -11.72
C GLY A 132 -8.92 4.95 -11.97
N LYS A 133 -8.50 4.67 -13.20
CA LYS A 133 -8.02 3.36 -13.66
C LYS A 133 -6.57 3.48 -14.06
N GLY A 134 -5.65 3.00 -13.22
CA GLY A 134 -4.24 3.21 -13.50
C GLY A 134 -3.25 2.49 -12.61
N LEU A 135 -2.01 2.66 -13.01
CA LEU A 135 -0.84 2.02 -12.44
C LEU A 135 0.14 3.09 -11.95
N LEU A 136 0.45 3.07 -10.67
CA LEU A 136 1.51 3.85 -10.05
C LEU A 136 2.75 2.96 -9.94
N VAL A 137 3.79 3.28 -10.71
CA VAL A 137 5.10 2.61 -10.67
C VAL A 137 6.08 3.53 -9.96
N VAL A 138 6.70 3.02 -8.90
CA VAL A 138 7.63 3.76 -8.04
C VAL A 138 8.97 3.07 -8.05
N GLU A 139 9.99 3.74 -8.59
CA GLU A 139 11.38 3.32 -8.50
C GLU A 139 11.99 3.87 -7.21
N GLY A 140 11.73 3.16 -6.12
CA GLY A 140 11.94 3.63 -4.76
C GLY A 140 11.00 2.91 -3.78
N ASN A 141 10.80 3.50 -2.61
CA ASN A 141 9.89 2.96 -1.61
C ASN A 141 8.52 3.62 -1.66
N VAL A 142 7.47 2.84 -1.41
CA VAL A 142 6.11 3.33 -1.19
C VAL A 142 5.78 3.22 0.29
N TYR A 143 5.64 4.35 0.95
CA TYR A 143 5.19 4.44 2.33
C TYR A 143 3.67 4.61 2.38
N VAL A 144 3.00 3.80 3.18
CA VAL A 144 1.56 3.88 3.38
C VAL A 144 1.26 4.28 4.82
N GLY A 145 0.59 5.41 5.02
CA GLY A 145 0.27 5.94 6.35
C GLY A 145 -0.97 5.33 7.00
N GLY A 146 -1.91 4.86 6.18
CA GLY A 146 -3.22 4.43 6.64
C GLY A 146 -3.96 3.56 5.63
N ASP A 147 -5.25 3.88 5.43
CA ASP A 147 -6.09 3.19 4.45
C ASP A 147 -5.79 3.67 3.03
N ILE A 148 -5.97 2.79 2.04
CA ILE A 148 -6.02 3.12 0.62
C ILE A 148 -7.36 2.62 0.12
N LEU A 149 -8.27 3.54 -0.20
CA LEU A 149 -9.66 3.21 -0.50
C LEU A 149 -10.02 3.69 -1.90
N THR A 150 -10.61 2.83 -2.72
CA THR A 150 -11.10 3.20 -4.03
C THR A 150 -12.52 3.73 -3.96
N MET A 151 -12.83 4.73 -4.78
CA MET A 151 -14.19 5.22 -4.98
C MET A 151 -14.62 5.11 -6.44
N THR A 152 -15.89 5.41 -6.73
CA THR A 152 -16.34 5.57 -8.10
C THR A 152 -15.70 6.81 -8.72
N ASP A 153 -15.34 6.72 -10.00
CA ASP A 153 -14.85 7.85 -10.77
C ASP A 153 -16.01 8.81 -11.13
N ASP A 154 -15.69 9.97 -11.69
CA ASP A 154 -16.65 11.05 -11.98
C ASP A 154 -17.70 10.62 -13.03
N ASP A 155 -17.37 9.63 -13.87
CA ASP A 155 -18.27 9.01 -14.86
C ASP A 155 -19.14 7.87 -14.26
N GLY A 156 -19.01 7.62 -12.95
CA GLY A 156 -19.70 6.55 -12.24
C GLY A 156 -19.05 5.16 -12.42
N SER A 157 -17.94 5.06 -13.15
CA SER A 157 -17.20 3.81 -13.29
C SER A 157 -16.44 3.45 -12.02
N LYS A 158 -16.13 2.16 -11.88
CA LYS A 158 -15.32 1.69 -10.75
C LYS A 158 -13.85 2.03 -11.01
N SER A 159 -13.20 2.64 -10.02
CA SER A 159 -11.75 2.88 -10.05
C SER A 159 -10.98 1.58 -9.93
N ALA A 160 -9.81 1.48 -10.54
CA ALA A 160 -8.88 0.35 -10.47
C ALA A 160 -7.44 0.79 -10.28
N LEU A 161 -6.87 0.43 -9.13
CA LEU A 161 -5.55 0.86 -8.71
C LEU A 161 -4.53 -0.28 -8.74
N GLY A 162 -3.41 -0.06 -9.42
CA GLY A 162 -2.18 -0.84 -9.26
C GLY A 162 -1.07 0.02 -8.65
N ILE A 163 -0.31 -0.53 -7.71
CA ILE A 163 0.91 0.07 -7.17
C ILE A 163 2.04 -0.95 -7.29
N ILE A 164 3.12 -0.56 -7.96
CA ILE A 164 4.32 -1.38 -8.15
C ILE A 164 5.51 -0.59 -7.61
N ALA A 165 6.12 -1.07 -6.53
CA ALA A 165 7.42 -0.61 -6.08
C ALA A 165 8.51 -1.48 -6.73
N ILE A 166 9.31 -0.88 -7.61
CA ILE A 166 10.45 -1.51 -8.25
C ILE A 166 11.75 -1.03 -7.60
N ARG A 167 12.78 -1.88 -7.62
CA ARG A 167 14.08 -1.55 -7.04
C ARG A 167 14.78 -0.50 -7.89
N ASP A 168 15.26 0.54 -7.23
CA ASP A 168 16.24 1.46 -7.80
C ASP A 168 17.62 0.81 -7.69
N LYS A 169 18.13 0.32 -8.83
CA LYS A 169 19.40 -0.43 -8.88
C LYS A 169 20.62 0.47 -8.69
N GLU A 170 20.48 1.78 -8.87
CA GLU A 170 21.55 2.75 -8.65
C GLU A 170 21.74 3.01 -7.16
N ARG A 171 20.64 3.04 -6.39
CA ARG A 171 20.65 3.22 -4.92
C ARG A 171 20.74 1.92 -4.12
N ASP A 172 20.35 0.79 -4.69
CA ASP A 172 20.24 -0.48 -3.98
C ASP A 172 20.87 -1.65 -4.75
N THR A 173 22.09 -2.02 -4.33
CA THR A 173 22.85 -3.17 -4.85
C THR A 173 22.71 -4.44 -4.01
N SER A 174 21.81 -4.43 -3.01
CA SER A 174 21.71 -5.52 -2.05
C SER A 174 21.17 -6.81 -2.68
N THR A 175 21.59 -7.96 -2.15
CA THR A 175 21.15 -9.28 -2.64
C THR A 175 20.02 -9.85 -1.79
N GLU A 176 20.09 -9.72 -0.46
CA GLU A 176 19.18 -10.37 0.48
C GLU A 176 18.27 -9.38 1.24
N ASN A 177 18.68 -8.11 1.40
CA ASN A 177 17.91 -7.09 2.11
C ASN A 177 17.80 -5.82 1.27
N PRO A 178 16.88 -5.77 0.28
CA PRO A 178 16.61 -4.56 -0.48
C PRO A 178 16.40 -3.35 0.42
N THR A 179 16.86 -2.19 -0.04
CA THR A 179 16.64 -0.89 0.61
C THR A 179 15.68 -0.02 -0.20
N THR A 180 15.40 -0.39 -1.45
CA THR A 180 14.42 0.24 -2.34
C THR A 180 13.45 -0.80 -2.90
N GLY A 181 12.38 -0.36 -3.57
CA GLY A 181 11.35 -1.23 -4.12
C GLY A 181 10.40 -1.81 -3.06
N LYS A 182 10.39 -1.26 -1.84
CA LYS A 182 9.52 -1.74 -0.77
C LYS A 182 8.17 -1.07 -0.79
N ILE A 183 7.16 -1.80 -0.30
CA ILE A 183 5.96 -1.18 0.23
C ILE A 183 6.03 -1.28 1.75
N VAL A 184 6.03 -0.14 2.42
CA VAL A 184 6.20 -0.02 3.87
C VAL A 184 4.93 0.58 4.47
N TYR A 185 4.18 -0.24 5.21
CA TYR A 185 3.12 0.29 6.06
C TYR A 185 3.76 0.95 7.28
N LYS A 186 3.67 2.27 7.38
CA LYS A 186 4.26 3.06 8.47
C LYS A 186 3.15 3.90 9.10
N PRO A 187 2.34 3.35 10.03
CA PRO A 187 1.20 4.07 10.56
C PRO A 187 1.60 5.34 11.30
N HIS A 188 0.80 6.40 11.15
CA HIS A 188 0.89 7.59 11.99
C HIS A 188 -0.31 7.70 12.94
N HIS A 189 -0.17 8.55 13.96
CA HIS A 189 -1.09 8.68 15.08
C HIS A 189 -1.99 9.92 14.99
N ASP A 190 -2.10 10.53 13.81
CA ASP A 190 -2.91 11.74 13.63
C ASP A 190 -4.38 11.35 13.41
N SER A 191 -5.22 11.61 14.42
CA SER A 191 -6.64 11.25 14.40
C SER A 191 -7.43 11.97 13.30
N ASP A 192 -6.95 13.13 12.83
CA ASP A 192 -7.63 13.88 11.76
C ASP A 192 -7.57 13.15 10.42
N TRP A 193 -6.61 12.24 10.27
CA TRP A 193 -6.31 11.48 9.05
C TRP A 193 -6.74 10.01 9.16
N SER A 194 -7.38 9.63 10.27
CA SER A 194 -7.93 8.30 10.47
C SER A 194 -9.40 8.23 10.08
N ARG A 195 -9.81 7.10 9.49
CA ARG A 195 -11.23 6.78 9.28
C ARG A 195 -12.00 6.60 10.60
N LEU A 196 -11.31 6.24 11.68
CA LEU A 196 -11.92 5.95 12.99
C LEU A 196 -11.99 7.17 13.93
N GLY A 197 -11.34 8.29 13.56
CA GLY A 197 -11.38 9.57 14.27
C GLY A 197 -10.80 9.59 15.69
N VAL A 198 -11.10 10.68 16.41
CA VAL A 198 -10.51 11.04 17.72
C VAL A 198 -10.92 10.07 18.84
N THR A 199 -12.01 9.34 18.68
CA THR A 199 -12.58 8.48 19.73
C THR A 199 -11.97 7.08 19.79
N HIS A 200 -11.06 6.73 18.88
CA HIS A 200 -10.45 5.39 18.87
C HIS A 200 -8.99 5.46 19.35
N PRO A 201 -8.68 5.03 20.59
CA PRO A 201 -7.32 5.05 21.14
C PRO A 201 -6.39 3.99 20.52
N PHE A 202 -6.93 3.16 19.64
CA PHE A 202 -6.16 2.18 18.90
C PHE A 202 -5.81 2.79 17.55
N VAL A 203 -4.51 2.73 17.21
CA VAL A 203 -3.96 2.84 15.85
C VAL A 203 -4.94 2.21 14.85
N ASN A 204 -4.88 2.57 13.56
CA ASN A 204 -5.52 1.77 12.53
C ASN A 204 -4.83 0.39 12.49
N VAL A 205 -5.08 -0.43 13.51
CA VAL A 205 -4.52 -1.75 13.75
C VAL A 205 -5.04 -2.70 12.69
N SER A 206 -5.94 -2.26 11.81
CA SER A 206 -6.21 -3.01 10.61
C SER A 206 -6.47 -2.11 9.40
N PRO A 207 -5.42 -1.59 8.74
CA PRO A 207 -5.63 -0.78 7.54
C PRO A 207 -6.29 -1.62 6.44
N ARG A 208 -7.10 -0.96 5.62
CA ARG A 208 -7.69 -1.55 4.42
C ARG A 208 -7.07 -0.94 3.18
N TRP A 209 -6.52 -1.79 2.31
CA TRP A 209 -5.89 -1.42 1.05
C TRP A 209 -6.65 -2.00 -0.14
N GLU A 210 -7.16 -1.14 -0.99
CA GLU A 210 -7.90 -1.51 -2.19
C GLU A 210 -7.04 -1.29 -3.43
N GLY A 211 -6.70 -2.39 -4.11
CA GLY A 211 -5.85 -2.37 -5.29
C GLY A 211 -5.02 -3.62 -5.47
N CYS A 212 -4.15 -3.59 -6.49
CA CYS A 212 -3.12 -4.58 -6.74
C CYS A 212 -1.75 -4.01 -6.34
N PHE A 213 -1.05 -4.68 -5.44
CA PHE A 213 0.21 -4.23 -4.88
C PHE A 213 1.34 -5.20 -5.22
N HIS A 214 2.46 -4.67 -5.69
CA HIS A 214 3.69 -5.43 -5.88
C HIS A 214 4.88 -4.71 -5.26
N ALA A 215 5.67 -5.42 -4.46
CA ALA A 215 6.89 -4.90 -3.85
C ALA A 215 8.11 -5.76 -4.21
N ALA A 216 8.94 -5.27 -5.13
CA ALA A 216 10.15 -5.96 -5.58
C ALA A 216 11.25 -6.00 -4.49
N GLY A 217 11.19 -5.11 -3.51
CA GLY A 217 12.14 -4.99 -2.40
C GLY A 217 11.64 -5.59 -1.08
N GLY A 218 10.36 -5.95 -1.00
CA GLY A 218 9.76 -6.50 0.20
C GLY A 218 8.55 -5.71 0.69
N PHE A 219 7.69 -6.40 1.42
CA PHE A 219 6.64 -5.76 2.22
C PHE A 219 7.11 -5.59 3.66
N GLU A 220 6.91 -4.42 4.27
CA GLU A 220 7.34 -4.14 5.65
C GLU A 220 6.28 -3.34 6.44
N LEU A 221 6.22 -3.57 7.74
CA LEU A 221 5.52 -2.81 8.77
C LEU A 221 6.61 -2.08 9.57
N ASP A 222 6.59 -0.75 9.51
CA ASP A 222 7.48 0.14 10.26
C ASP A 222 6.67 0.83 11.37
N THR A 223 6.76 0.30 12.59
CA THR A 223 6.10 0.90 13.75
C THR A 223 6.94 0.74 15.00
N GLU A 224 6.98 1.78 15.82
CA GLU A 224 7.60 1.74 17.15
C GLU A 224 6.65 1.11 18.20
N SER A 225 5.43 0.74 17.80
CA SER A 225 4.41 0.22 18.69
C SER A 225 4.71 -1.21 19.17
N LYS A 226 4.70 -1.39 20.50
CA LYS A 226 4.67 -2.73 21.13
C LYS A 226 3.43 -3.55 20.72
N MET A 227 2.44 -2.91 20.11
CA MET A 227 1.22 -3.53 19.58
C MET A 227 1.33 -3.95 18.11
N GLN A 228 2.53 -3.99 17.52
CA GLN A 228 2.75 -4.50 16.16
C GLN A 228 2.05 -5.85 15.88
N LYS A 229 1.96 -6.72 16.90
CA LYS A 229 1.29 -8.03 16.83
C LYS A 229 -0.24 -7.96 16.80
N MET A 230 -0.83 -6.79 16.91
CA MET A 230 -2.27 -6.58 16.74
C MET A 230 -2.60 -5.92 15.39
N ILE A 231 -1.58 -5.56 14.60
CA ILE A 231 -1.77 -4.91 13.31
C ILE A 231 -2.06 -5.98 12.25
N ASN A 232 -3.26 -6.01 11.70
CA ASN A 232 -3.68 -6.93 10.63
C ASN A 232 -4.01 -6.17 9.35
N LEU A 233 -3.40 -6.49 8.21
CA LEU A 233 -3.72 -5.81 6.96
C LEU A 233 -4.92 -6.47 6.25
N HIS A 234 -5.87 -5.69 5.76
CA HIS A 234 -6.89 -6.18 4.83
C HIS A 234 -6.64 -5.63 3.43
N VAL A 235 -6.34 -6.51 2.48
CA VAL A 235 -6.21 -6.16 1.05
C VAL A 235 -7.46 -6.60 0.30
N VAL A 236 -8.06 -5.69 -0.46
CA VAL A 236 -9.11 -5.99 -1.45
C VAL A 236 -8.48 -5.87 -2.84
N GLY A 237 -8.19 -7.02 -3.45
CA GLY A 237 -7.39 -7.11 -4.66
C GLY A 237 -6.27 -8.13 -4.50
N ASN A 238 -5.03 -7.71 -4.77
CA ASN A 238 -3.87 -8.61 -4.81
C ASN A 238 -2.67 -7.99 -4.10
N LEU A 239 -1.85 -8.82 -3.47
CA LEU A 239 -0.56 -8.43 -2.89
C LEU A 239 0.50 -9.45 -3.31
N SER A 240 1.65 -8.97 -3.78
CA SER A 240 2.79 -9.80 -4.13
C SER A 240 4.10 -9.13 -3.73
N THR A 241 5.12 -9.93 -3.43
CA THR A 241 6.45 -9.43 -3.08
C THR A 241 7.54 -10.43 -3.39
N ASP A 242 8.70 -9.93 -3.82
CA ASP A 242 9.87 -10.75 -4.16
C ASP A 242 10.72 -11.10 -2.94
N TYR A 243 10.60 -10.32 -1.86
CA TYR A 243 11.40 -10.44 -0.64
C TYR A 243 10.49 -10.48 0.58
N PHE A 244 10.81 -11.37 1.52
CA PHE A 244 9.94 -11.62 2.65
C PHE A 244 10.73 -11.69 3.96
N ASP A 245 10.27 -10.94 4.96
CA ASP A 245 10.70 -11.04 6.36
C ASP A 245 9.47 -10.98 7.27
N ARG A 246 9.04 -12.14 7.77
CA ARG A 246 7.85 -12.27 8.61
C ARG A 246 7.87 -11.40 9.87
N ARG A 247 9.06 -11.06 10.40
CA ARG A 247 9.19 -10.24 11.62
C ARG A 247 8.85 -8.78 11.37
N ARG A 248 8.99 -8.36 10.11
CA ARG A 248 8.64 -7.02 9.62
C ARG A 248 7.28 -7.01 8.94
N MET A 249 6.47 -8.06 9.06
CA MET A 249 5.11 -8.05 8.50
C MET A 249 4.09 -7.67 9.57
N PRO A 250 2.91 -7.18 9.17
CA PRO A 250 1.72 -7.23 10.02
C PRO A 250 1.51 -8.62 10.63
N ASN A 251 0.77 -8.65 11.74
CA ASN A 251 0.41 -9.88 12.42
C ASN A 251 -0.32 -10.85 11.50
N ASP A 252 -1.31 -10.36 10.77
CA ASP A 252 -2.07 -11.11 9.76
C ASP A 252 -2.30 -10.26 8.51
N ILE A 253 -2.49 -10.91 7.36
CA ILE A 253 -2.85 -10.27 6.10
C ILE A 253 -4.02 -11.04 5.48
N LYS A 254 -5.20 -10.44 5.51
CA LYS A 254 -6.38 -10.95 4.82
C LYS A 254 -6.40 -10.40 3.40
N VAL A 255 -6.49 -11.26 2.40
CA VAL A 255 -6.69 -10.86 1.00
C VAL A 255 -8.09 -11.28 0.56
N THR A 256 -8.86 -10.32 0.04
CA THR A 256 -10.16 -10.54 -0.57
C THR A 256 -10.04 -10.32 -2.07
N TYR A 257 -10.32 -11.37 -2.84
CA TYR A 257 -10.23 -11.30 -4.30
C TYR A 257 -11.14 -10.21 -4.86
N TYR A 258 -10.62 -9.48 -5.84
CA TYR A 258 -11.37 -8.49 -6.60
C TYR A 258 -10.94 -8.58 -8.07
N ASN A 259 -11.91 -8.68 -8.99
CA ASN A 259 -11.65 -8.89 -10.41
C ASN A 259 -11.24 -7.57 -11.11
N TRP A 260 -10.01 -7.15 -10.86
CA TRP A 260 -9.46 -5.91 -11.42
C TRP A 260 -9.37 -5.94 -12.96
N GLN A 261 -9.15 -7.11 -13.56
CA GLN A 261 -9.05 -7.25 -15.02
C GLN A 261 -10.36 -6.89 -15.72
N GLU A 262 -11.50 -7.30 -15.15
CA GLU A 262 -12.82 -6.94 -15.66
C GLU A 262 -13.02 -5.42 -15.63
N ILE A 263 -12.67 -4.75 -14.53
CA ILE A 263 -12.80 -3.29 -14.40
C ILE A 263 -11.90 -2.54 -15.38
N LEU A 264 -10.64 -2.99 -15.54
CA LEU A 264 -9.69 -2.40 -16.48
C LEU A 264 -10.11 -2.60 -17.94
N SER A 265 -10.74 -3.72 -18.28
CA SER A 265 -11.25 -3.98 -19.65
C SER A 265 -12.36 -3.03 -20.09
N GLN A 266 -13.02 -2.38 -19.13
CA GLN A 266 -14.05 -1.36 -19.37
C GLN A 266 -13.47 0.05 -19.51
N SER A 267 -12.14 0.20 -19.50
CA SER A 267 -11.48 1.48 -19.72
C SER A 267 -11.35 1.77 -21.22
N SER A 268 -11.49 3.04 -21.61
CA SER A 268 -11.17 3.52 -22.96
C SER A 268 -9.67 3.69 -23.17
N TYR A 269 -8.87 3.54 -22.12
CA TYR A 269 -7.43 3.70 -22.14
C TYR A 269 -6.74 2.43 -22.67
N ASP A 270 -5.85 2.57 -23.66
CA ASP A 270 -5.11 1.46 -24.24
C ASP A 270 -3.94 1.05 -23.33
N TYR A 271 -4.16 0.03 -22.50
CA TYR A 271 -3.10 -0.59 -21.69
C TYR A 271 -2.35 -1.69 -22.46
N MET A 272 -2.64 -1.92 -23.75
CA MET A 272 -1.95 -2.93 -24.55
C MET A 272 -0.61 -2.37 -25.02
N VAL A 273 0.48 -2.91 -24.47
CA VAL A 273 1.81 -2.80 -25.09
C VAL A 273 1.81 -3.73 -26.30
N ASP A 274 1.43 -3.17 -27.44
CA ASP A 274 1.60 -3.67 -28.82
C ASP A 274 1.46 -5.20 -29.06
N LYS A 275 0.34 -5.55 -29.72
CA LYS A 275 -0.14 -6.87 -30.23
C LYS A 275 -1.16 -7.62 -29.36
N THR A 276 -2.39 -7.61 -29.85
CA THR A 276 -3.44 -8.59 -29.53
C THR A 276 -3.01 -9.97 -30.02
N VAL A 277 -2.52 -10.82 -29.13
CA VAL A 277 -2.39 -12.25 -29.45
C VAL A 277 -3.63 -12.95 -28.93
N ARG A 278 -4.34 -13.64 -29.83
CA ARG A 278 -5.50 -14.47 -29.48
C ARG A 278 -5.04 -15.68 -28.68
N TYR A 279 -4.99 -15.53 -27.37
CA TYR A 279 -4.53 -16.56 -26.43
C TYR A 279 -5.68 -17.44 -25.94
N GLY A 280 -6.41 -18.06 -26.87
CA GLY A 280 -7.53 -18.96 -26.54
C GLY A 280 -7.14 -20.28 -25.85
N THR A 281 -5.85 -20.61 -25.74
CA THR A 281 -5.42 -21.91 -25.18
C THR A 281 -4.07 -21.88 -24.46
N LYS A 282 -3.48 -20.70 -24.18
CA LYS A 282 -2.09 -20.67 -23.65
C LYS A 282 -1.75 -19.58 -22.64
N TYR A 283 -2.60 -18.59 -22.40
CA TYR A 283 -2.31 -17.52 -21.43
C TYR A 283 -3.60 -17.05 -20.75
N ASN A 284 -3.89 -17.67 -19.61
CA ASN A 284 -4.75 -17.05 -18.60
C ASN A 284 -4.00 -15.81 -18.11
N MET A 285 -4.53 -14.63 -18.43
CA MET A 285 -3.99 -13.36 -17.96
C MET A 285 -3.80 -13.43 -16.44
N ALA A 286 -2.61 -13.00 -16.01
CA ALA A 286 -2.07 -13.07 -14.67
C ALA A 286 -2.95 -12.38 -13.62
N VAL A 287 -4.07 -13.00 -13.24
CA VAL A 287 -4.77 -12.97 -11.93
C VAL A 287 -5.75 -14.18 -11.90
N MET A 288 -5.32 -15.36 -12.37
CA MET A 288 -6.05 -16.60 -12.15
C MET A 288 -5.23 -17.55 -11.28
N LYS A 289 -5.20 -17.28 -9.98
CA LYS A 289 -5.28 -18.30 -8.92
C LYS A 289 -5.17 -17.66 -7.54
N ASP A 290 -5.92 -18.23 -6.59
CA ASP A 290 -5.68 -18.11 -5.16
C ASP A 290 -4.22 -18.45 -4.83
N LEU A 291 -3.51 -17.48 -4.27
CA LEU A 291 -2.19 -17.64 -3.66
C LEU A 291 -2.18 -16.84 -2.35
N ILE A 292 -2.95 -17.28 -1.36
CA ILE A 292 -2.58 -18.17 -0.25
C ILE A 292 -3.81 -18.15 0.67
N GLY A 293 -4.55 -19.26 0.74
CA GLY A 293 -5.48 -19.45 1.85
C GLY A 293 -4.67 -19.75 3.10
N TRP A 294 -4.62 -18.82 4.05
CA TRP A 294 -4.14 -19.11 5.40
C TRP A 294 -5.34 -19.48 6.28
N ARG A 295 -5.25 -20.68 6.88
CA ARG A 295 -6.17 -21.15 7.92
C ARG A 295 -5.70 -20.59 9.26
N GLU A 296 -6.66 -20.01 9.99
CA GLU A 296 -6.57 -19.54 11.36
C GLU A 296 -6.00 -20.63 12.29
N VAL A 297 -5.15 -20.24 13.24
CA VAL A 297 -4.77 -21.05 14.39
C VAL A 297 -5.94 -21.03 15.36
N GLU A 298 -6.42 -22.21 15.79
CA GLU A 298 -7.45 -22.32 16.82
C GLU A 298 -6.95 -21.71 18.14
N ALA A 299 -7.77 -20.86 18.76
CA ALA A 299 -7.57 -20.43 20.13
C ALA A 299 -7.83 -21.63 21.07
N THR A 300 -6.78 -22.14 21.72
CA THR A 300 -6.95 -22.95 22.93
C THR A 300 -7.10 -22.02 24.13
N LEU A 301 -8.24 -22.17 24.83
CA LEU A 301 -8.58 -21.55 26.12
C LEU A 301 -7.48 -21.72 27.18
#